data_AF-A0A1S2KNI9-F1
#
_entry.id   AF-A0A1S2KNI9-F1
#
_cell.length_a   1.000
_cell.length_b   1.000
_cell.length_c   1.000
_cell.angle_alpha   90.00
_cell.angle_beta   90.00
_cell.angle_gamma   90.00
#
_symmetry.space_group_name_H-M   'P 1'
#
loop_
_entity.id
_entity.type
_entity.pdbx_description
1 polymer ?
#
loop_
_entity_poly.entity_id
_entity_poly.type
_entity_poly.pdbx_seq_one_letter_code
_entity_poly.pdbx_strand_id
1 'polypeptide(L)'
;MNRDIQGELIPRDDTLRLISSLDNLKTAFLDAAEQWQLLDDTGDVPAEPSYTELLQHAVDAQDLSRDVVRLAADFARSPHSANRAGRTVLAHLATAATMSSHAAPHFAETAETALSLSRAAGPITRRYRGNSMVIDHATARAYLRRTSESIGEAAKELHAHLDLHRFLPAPAQRAVAAPPSPPPSARHR
;
A
#
# COMPACT_ATOMS: atom_id res chain seq x y z
N MET A 1 -27.16 16.64 -19.84
CA MET A 1 -26.14 16.72 -18.79
C MET A 1 -25.66 15.30 -18.50
N ASN A 2 -24.37 15.04 -18.74
CA ASN A 2 -23.76 13.72 -18.98
C ASN A 2 -23.94 12.74 -17.81
N ARG A 3 -24.62 11.61 -18.06
CA ARG A 3 -24.57 10.43 -17.18
C ARG A 3 -23.20 9.74 -17.21
N ASP A 4 -22.43 9.91 -18.27
CA ASP A 4 -21.14 9.22 -18.46
C ASP A 4 -20.09 9.63 -17.42
N ILE A 5 -20.05 10.90 -17.01
CA ILE A 5 -19.06 11.40 -16.03
C ILE A 5 -19.31 10.82 -14.63
N GLN A 6 -20.57 10.53 -14.28
CA GLN A 6 -20.91 9.96 -12.97
C GLN A 6 -20.52 8.47 -12.86
N GLY A 7 -20.43 7.75 -13.98
CA GLY A 7 -19.90 6.38 -14.02
C GLY A 7 -18.37 6.32 -13.93
N GLU A 8 -17.68 7.43 -14.20
CA GLU A 8 -16.22 7.52 -14.19
C GLU A 8 -15.63 7.85 -12.81
N LEU A 9 -16.45 8.28 -11.84
CA LEU A 9 -15.97 8.66 -10.52
C LEU A 9 -16.13 7.55 -9.49
N ILE A 10 -15.03 7.22 -8.81
CA ILE A 10 -15.06 6.46 -7.56
C ILE A 10 -15.85 7.27 -6.51
N PRO A 11 -16.81 6.68 -5.77
CA PRO A 11 -17.52 7.34 -4.70
C PRO A 11 -16.56 7.97 -3.69
N ARG A 12 -16.92 9.15 -3.20
CA ARG A 12 -16.07 9.94 -2.30
C ARG A 12 -15.69 9.17 -1.02
N ASP A 13 -16.66 8.52 -0.40
CA ASP A 13 -16.44 7.77 0.86
C ASP A 13 -15.57 6.53 0.64
N ASP A 14 -15.70 5.86 -0.51
CA ASP A 14 -14.83 4.74 -0.91
C ASP A 14 -13.40 5.23 -1.13
N THR A 15 -13.25 6.37 -1.80
CA THR A 15 -11.95 6.99 -2.07
C THR A 15 -11.25 7.38 -0.76
N LEU A 16 -11.96 7.99 0.19
CA LEU A 16 -11.39 8.34 1.50
C LEU A 16 -10.96 7.11 2.31
N ARG A 17 -11.77 6.04 2.31
CA ARG A 17 -11.42 4.78 2.97
C ARG A 17 -10.18 4.14 2.35
N LEU A 18 -10.07 4.18 1.02
CA LEU A 18 -8.92 3.65 0.31
C LEU A 18 -7.65 4.45 0.59
N ILE A 19 -7.72 5.79 0.57
CA ILE A 19 -6.60 6.65 0.95
C ILE A 19 -6.11 6.34 2.36
N SER A 20 -7.01 6.25 3.34
CA SER A 20 -6.63 5.90 4.71
C SER A 20 -5.95 4.53 4.80
N SER A 21 -6.42 3.55 4.03
CA SER A 21 -5.80 2.21 3.97
C SER A 21 -4.40 2.26 3.36
N LEU A 22 -4.22 3.05 2.30
CA LEU A 22 -2.93 3.26 1.65
C LEU A 22 -1.95 3.99 2.56
N ASP A 23 -2.38 5.05 3.26
CA ASP A 23 -1.53 5.80 4.18
C ASP A 23 -1.06 4.95 5.37
N ASN A 24 -1.93 4.09 5.89
CA ASN A 24 -1.58 3.14 6.94
C ASN A 24 -0.51 2.15 6.46
N LEU A 25 -0.71 1.53 5.28
CA LEU A 25 0.27 0.61 4.71
C LEU A 25 1.58 1.33 4.38
N LYS A 26 1.52 2.49 3.75
CA LYS A 26 2.69 3.30 3.42
C LYS A 26 3.55 3.56 4.65
N THR A 27 2.92 3.98 5.75
CA THR A 27 3.58 4.22 7.04
C THR A 27 4.19 2.93 7.57
N ALA A 28 3.44 1.82 7.60
CA ALA A 28 3.94 0.53 8.07
C ALA A 28 5.17 0.04 7.27
N PHE A 29 5.18 0.19 5.94
CA PHE A 29 6.34 -0.16 5.11
C PHE A 29 7.54 0.75 5.38
N LEU A 30 7.32 2.05 5.60
CA LEU A 30 8.38 3.00 5.89
C LEU A 30 9.00 2.73 7.27
N ASP A 31 8.14 2.57 8.29
CA ASP A 31 8.54 2.23 9.66
C ASP A 31 9.35 0.93 9.68
N ALA A 32 8.86 -0.13 9.02
CA ALA A 32 9.58 -1.38 8.88
C ALA A 32 10.94 -1.19 8.19
N ALA A 33 10.99 -0.41 7.11
CA ALA A 33 12.23 -0.12 6.41
C ALA A 33 13.23 0.69 7.25
N GLU A 34 12.80 1.43 8.26
CA GLU A 34 13.65 2.23 9.15
C GLU A 34 14.08 1.47 10.41
N GLN A 35 13.15 0.72 11.01
CA GLN A 35 13.29 0.08 12.31
C GLN A 35 13.94 -1.30 12.24
N TRP A 36 13.72 -2.07 11.18
CA TRP A 36 14.34 -3.38 11.02
C TRP A 36 15.80 -3.21 10.64
N GLN A 37 16.66 -3.15 11.64
CA GLN A 37 18.09 -2.91 11.51
C GLN A 37 18.86 -4.22 11.70
N LEU A 38 19.95 -4.36 10.95
CA LEU A 38 20.89 -5.47 11.10
C LEU A 38 22.19 -5.01 11.78
N LEU A 39 22.59 -3.78 11.49
CA LEU A 39 23.84 -3.22 11.98
C LEU A 39 23.65 -2.71 13.40
N ASP A 40 24.66 -2.91 14.23
CA ASP A 40 24.73 -2.30 15.55
C ASP A 40 25.09 -0.81 15.46
N ASP A 41 25.21 -0.16 16.62
CA ASP A 41 25.55 1.26 16.74
C ASP A 41 26.92 1.62 16.14
N THR A 42 27.81 0.64 15.91
CA THR A 42 29.11 0.86 15.26
C THR A 42 29.05 0.68 13.75
N GLY A 43 27.90 0.28 13.20
CA GLY A 43 27.70 0.05 11.78
C GLY A 43 28.19 -1.34 11.32
N ASP A 44 28.41 -2.26 12.26
CA ASP A 44 28.89 -3.61 11.97
C ASP A 44 27.78 -4.64 12.15
N VAL A 45 27.92 -5.81 11.52
CA VAL A 45 27.05 -6.95 11.82
C VAL A 45 27.43 -7.48 13.22
N PRO A 46 26.47 -7.62 14.14
CA PRO A 46 26.74 -8.15 15.48
C PRO A 46 27.51 -9.47 15.44
N ALA A 47 28.38 -9.69 16.42
CA ALA A 47 29.15 -10.93 16.51
C ALA A 47 28.28 -12.19 16.63
N GLU A 48 27.10 -12.03 17.23
CA GLU A 48 26.05 -13.04 17.38
C GLU A 48 24.70 -12.42 16.96
N PRO A 49 24.39 -12.39 15.65
CA PRO A 49 23.13 -11.84 15.18
C PRO A 49 21.96 -12.75 15.60
N SER A 50 20.86 -12.14 16.04
CA SER A 50 19.67 -12.85 16.50
C SER A 50 18.92 -13.49 15.33
N TYR A 51 19.02 -14.81 15.18
CA TYR A 51 18.29 -15.55 14.14
C TYR A 51 16.77 -15.34 14.24
N THR A 52 16.22 -15.39 15.46
CA THR A 52 14.77 -15.29 15.68
C THR A 52 14.24 -13.92 15.32
N GLU A 53 14.99 -12.86 15.60
CA GLU A 53 14.63 -11.49 15.23
C GLU A 53 14.71 -11.29 13.71
N LEU A 54 15.78 -11.75 13.07
CA LEU A 54 15.92 -11.67 11.62
C LEU A 54 14.85 -12.47 10.87
N LEU A 55 14.47 -13.64 11.41
CA LEU A 55 13.36 -14.41 10.87
C LEU A 55 12.01 -13.69 11.07
N GLN A 56 11.85 -12.97 12.18
CA GLN A 56 10.66 -12.17 12.42
C GLN A 56 10.50 -11.06 11.37
N HIS A 57 11.58 -10.40 10.94
CA HIS A 57 11.52 -9.45 9.82
C HIS A 57 10.96 -10.09 8.54
N ALA A 58 11.30 -11.35 8.26
CA ALA A 58 10.76 -12.07 7.10
C ALA A 58 9.27 -12.37 7.24
N VAL A 59 8.83 -12.78 8.43
CA VAL A 59 7.41 -13.03 8.74
C VAL A 59 6.60 -11.75 8.59
N ASP A 60 7.05 -10.67 9.20
CA ASP A 60 6.36 -9.38 9.18
C ASP A 60 6.32 -8.79 7.76
N ALA A 61 7.41 -8.92 6.99
CA ALA A 61 7.45 -8.52 5.58
C ALA A 61 6.43 -9.31 4.73
N GLN A 62 6.28 -10.62 5.00
CA GLN A 62 5.31 -11.47 4.30
C GLN A 62 3.87 -11.07 4.62
N ASP A 63 3.59 -10.72 5.88
CA ASP A 63 2.28 -10.21 6.29
C ASP A 63 1.95 -8.87 5.64
N LEU A 64 2.90 -7.92 5.62
CA LEU A 64 2.74 -6.65 4.90
C LEU A 64 2.50 -6.86 3.40
N SER A 65 3.26 -7.74 2.75
CA SER A 65 3.06 -8.06 1.34
C SER A 65 1.68 -8.65 1.07
N ARG A 66 1.21 -9.57 1.93
CA ARG A 66 -0.14 -10.14 1.84
C ARG A 66 -1.20 -9.05 1.91
N ASP A 67 -1.05 -8.07 2.79
CA ASP A 67 -2.03 -7.01 2.97
C ASP A 67 -2.10 -6.07 1.75
N VAL A 68 -0.96 -5.79 1.11
CA VAL A 68 -0.93 -5.07 -0.17
C VAL A 68 -1.62 -5.88 -1.28
N VAL A 69 -1.33 -7.17 -1.38
CA VAL A 69 -1.97 -8.05 -2.39
C VAL A 69 -3.48 -8.11 -2.19
N ARG A 70 -3.95 -8.21 -0.94
CA ARG A 70 -5.38 -8.17 -0.61
C ARG A 70 -6.00 -6.84 -1.03
N LEU A 71 -5.37 -5.72 -0.69
CA LEU A 71 -5.86 -4.40 -1.07
C LEU A 71 -5.95 -4.24 -2.60
N ALA A 72 -4.91 -4.68 -3.32
CA ALA A 72 -4.89 -4.66 -4.77
C ALA A 72 -6.01 -5.53 -5.38
N ALA A 73 -6.22 -6.73 -4.84
CA ALA A 73 -7.27 -7.64 -5.30
C ALA A 73 -8.68 -7.10 -5.03
N ASP A 74 -8.91 -6.52 -3.85
CA ASP A 74 -10.19 -5.93 -3.48
C ASP A 74 -10.49 -4.70 -4.35
N PHE A 75 -9.48 -3.86 -4.59
CA PHE A 75 -9.62 -2.73 -5.50
C PHE A 75 -9.89 -3.17 -6.94
N ALA A 76 -9.20 -4.20 -7.43
CA ALA A 76 -9.40 -4.74 -8.78
C ALA A 76 -10.83 -5.26 -9.00
N ARG A 77 -11.45 -5.84 -7.97
CA ARG A 77 -12.84 -6.32 -8.00
C ARG A 77 -13.87 -5.19 -7.94
N SER A 78 -13.47 -3.98 -7.56
CA SER A 78 -14.38 -2.84 -7.53
C SER A 78 -14.80 -2.46 -8.97
N PRO A 79 -16.03 -1.96 -9.17
CA PRO A 79 -16.49 -1.51 -10.49
C PRO A 79 -15.69 -0.30 -11.02
N HIS A 80 -14.87 0.32 -10.17
CA HIS A 80 -14.08 1.50 -10.49
C HIS A 80 -12.68 1.17 -11.02
N SER A 81 -12.23 -0.08 -10.95
CA SER A 81 -10.90 -0.49 -11.43
C SER A 81 -10.69 -0.29 -12.93
N ALA A 82 -11.78 -0.28 -13.71
CA ALA A 82 -11.73 -0.17 -15.17
C ALA A 82 -11.68 1.27 -15.70
N ASN A 83 -12.01 2.28 -14.89
CA ASN A 83 -11.94 3.68 -15.31
C ASN A 83 -10.48 4.17 -15.33
N ARG A 84 -10.21 5.34 -15.94
CA ARG A 84 -8.83 5.84 -16.14
C ARG A 84 -8.06 5.97 -14.81
N ALA A 85 -8.64 6.64 -13.82
CA ALA A 85 -8.01 6.86 -12.52
C ALA A 85 -7.78 5.52 -11.78
N GLY A 86 -8.80 4.65 -11.79
CA GLY A 86 -8.71 3.31 -11.21
C GLY A 86 -7.64 2.44 -11.86
N ARG A 87 -7.45 2.51 -13.18
CA ARG A 87 -6.37 1.78 -13.86
C ARG A 87 -4.98 2.26 -13.43
N THR A 88 -4.80 3.57 -13.25
CA THR A 88 -3.55 4.14 -12.73
C THR A 88 -3.29 3.68 -11.28
N VAL A 89 -4.30 3.80 -10.41
CA VAL A 89 -4.21 3.32 -9.01
C VAL A 89 -3.87 1.83 -8.97
N LEU A 90 -4.53 1.02 -9.80
CA LEU A 90 -4.28 -0.41 -9.87
C LEU A 90 -2.85 -0.74 -10.37
N ALA A 91 -2.29 0.04 -11.28
CA ALA A 91 -0.90 -0.12 -11.73
C ALA A 91 0.11 0.13 -10.61
N HIS A 92 -0.11 1.16 -9.79
CA HIS A 92 0.71 1.42 -8.61
C HIS A 92 0.54 0.34 -7.53
N LEU A 93 -0.68 -0.13 -7.30
CA LEU A 93 -0.96 -1.25 -6.38
C LEU A 93 -0.31 -2.56 -6.85
N ALA A 94 -0.34 -2.86 -8.14
CA ALA A 94 0.31 -4.03 -8.72
C ALA A 94 1.84 -3.96 -8.59
N THR A 95 2.41 -2.76 -8.78
CA THR A 95 3.84 -2.51 -8.58
C THR A 95 4.23 -2.72 -7.12
N ALA A 96 3.45 -2.16 -6.18
CA ALA A 96 3.65 -2.35 -4.74
C ALA A 96 3.53 -3.82 -4.32
N ALA A 97 2.52 -4.54 -4.84
CA ALA A 97 2.34 -5.97 -4.57
C ALA A 97 3.56 -6.78 -5.04
N THR A 98 4.06 -6.50 -6.25
CA THR A 98 5.27 -7.14 -6.79
C THR A 98 6.49 -6.84 -5.93
N MET A 99 6.78 -5.57 -5.66
CA MET A 99 7.96 -5.17 -4.88
C MET A 99 7.94 -5.72 -3.46
N SER A 100 6.80 -5.65 -2.76
CA SER A 100 6.68 -6.16 -1.39
C SER A 100 6.94 -7.66 -1.29
N SER A 101 6.57 -8.44 -2.32
CA SER A 101 6.77 -9.89 -2.33
C SER A 101 8.25 -10.31 -2.36
N HIS A 102 9.16 -9.41 -2.74
CA HIS A 102 10.60 -9.66 -2.76
C HIS A 102 11.28 -9.40 -1.41
N ALA A 103 10.66 -8.69 -0.47
CA ALA A 103 11.32 -8.34 0.78
C ALA A 103 11.50 -9.55 1.72
N ALA A 104 10.44 -10.37 1.89
CA ALA A 104 10.47 -11.50 2.81
C ALA A 104 11.56 -12.55 2.50
N PRO A 105 11.75 -12.98 1.23
CA PRO A 105 12.84 -13.90 0.89
C PRO A 105 14.23 -13.37 1.27
N HIS A 106 14.52 -12.09 1.03
CA HIS A 106 15.82 -11.51 1.38
C HIS A 106 16.05 -11.39 2.90
N PHE A 107 15.00 -11.11 3.67
CA PHE A 107 15.09 -11.21 5.14
C PHE A 107 15.34 -12.66 5.59
N ALA A 108 14.69 -13.64 4.96
CA ALA A 108 14.92 -15.05 5.26
C ALA A 108 16.35 -15.50 4.91
N GLU A 109 16.90 -15.07 3.77
CA GLU A 109 18.31 -15.30 3.37
C GLU A 109 19.29 -14.68 4.38
N THR A 110 18.95 -13.49 4.90
CA THR A 110 19.72 -12.85 5.97
C THR A 110 19.72 -13.71 7.24
N ALA A 111 18.56 -14.21 7.65
CA ALA A 111 18.41 -15.09 8.82
C ALA A 111 19.14 -16.44 8.63
N GLU A 112 19.05 -17.05 7.45
CA GLU A 112 19.78 -18.26 7.11
C GLU A 112 21.30 -18.04 7.23
N THR A 113 21.78 -16.91 6.69
CA THR A 113 23.20 -16.58 6.74
C THR A 113 23.65 -16.34 8.19
N ALA A 114 22.82 -15.74 9.04
CA ALA A 114 23.07 -15.60 10.48
C ALA A 114 23.30 -16.95 11.18
N LEU A 115 22.44 -17.96 10.92
CA LEU A 115 22.63 -19.32 11.44
C LEU A 115 23.96 -19.91 11.02
N SER A 116 24.33 -19.70 9.76
CA SER A 116 25.58 -20.21 9.21
C SER A 116 26.81 -19.51 9.80
N LEU A 117 26.68 -18.24 10.24
CA LEU A 117 27.78 -17.42 10.71
C LEU A 117 28.39 -17.95 12.02
N SER A 118 27.55 -18.50 12.91
CA SER A 118 27.96 -19.19 14.13
C SER A 118 28.83 -20.43 13.88
N ARG A 119 28.73 -21.03 12.68
CA ARG A 119 29.46 -22.25 12.28
C ARG A 119 30.69 -21.98 11.42
N ALA A 120 30.98 -20.72 11.10
CA ALA A 120 32.08 -20.37 10.21
C ALA A 120 33.44 -20.58 10.91
N ALA A 121 34.27 -21.47 10.37
CA ALA A 121 35.54 -21.87 11.00
C ALA A 121 36.69 -20.85 10.87
N GLY A 122 36.54 -19.80 10.04
CA GLY A 122 37.63 -18.87 9.74
C GLY A 122 37.18 -17.43 9.50
N PRO A 123 38.08 -16.45 9.74
CA PRO A 123 37.76 -15.02 9.70
C PRO A 123 37.36 -14.53 8.30
N ILE A 124 37.95 -15.08 7.24
CA ILE A 124 37.62 -14.74 5.85
C ILE A 124 36.17 -15.16 5.52
N THR A 125 35.81 -16.41 5.86
CA THR A 125 34.45 -16.94 5.66
C THR A 125 33.42 -16.15 6.46
N ARG A 126 33.76 -15.76 7.69
CA ARG A 126 32.90 -14.93 8.55
C ARG A 126 32.64 -13.56 7.94
N ARG A 127 33.69 -12.88 7.45
CA ARG A 127 33.58 -11.57 6.78
C ARG A 127 32.75 -11.65 5.51
N TYR A 128 32.99 -12.66 4.68
CA TYR A 128 32.22 -12.85 3.45
C TYR A 128 30.72 -13.01 3.74
N ARG A 129 30.36 -13.88 4.71
CA ARG A 129 28.97 -14.09 5.12
C ARG A 129 28.34 -12.85 5.74
N GLY A 130 29.08 -12.12 6.57
CA GLY A 130 28.63 -10.83 7.11
C GLY A 130 28.28 -9.84 5.99
N ASN A 131 29.13 -9.73 4.96
CA ASN A 131 28.83 -8.86 3.82
C ASN A 131 27.58 -9.31 3.04
N SER A 132 27.39 -10.62 2.82
CA SER A 132 26.17 -11.14 2.21
C SER A 132 24.92 -10.76 3.00
N MET A 133 24.93 -10.94 4.33
CA MET A 133 23.83 -10.51 5.20
C MET A 133 23.48 -9.03 5.03
N VAL A 134 24.50 -8.17 4.99
CA VAL A 134 24.29 -6.73 4.79
C VAL A 134 23.63 -6.44 3.45
N ILE A 135 24.06 -7.11 2.38
CA ILE A 135 23.51 -6.93 1.04
C ILE A 135 22.05 -7.39 0.99
N ASP A 136 21.75 -8.60 1.48
CA ASP A 136 20.41 -9.18 1.46
C ASP A 136 19.45 -8.34 2.30
N HIS A 137 19.86 -7.98 3.52
CA HIS A 137 19.04 -7.17 4.42
C HIS A 137 18.80 -5.75 3.88
N ALA A 138 19.83 -5.10 3.31
CA ALA A 138 19.67 -3.79 2.68
C ALA A 138 18.76 -3.86 1.45
N THR A 139 18.83 -4.95 0.68
CA THR A 139 17.98 -5.18 -0.48
C THR A 139 16.52 -5.36 -0.06
N ALA A 140 16.26 -6.13 1.00
CA ALA A 140 14.94 -6.29 1.59
C ALA A 140 14.34 -4.94 2.02
N ARG A 141 15.10 -4.14 2.77
CA ARG A 141 14.68 -2.78 3.19
C ARG A 141 14.43 -1.85 2.01
N ALA A 142 15.23 -1.95 0.94
CA ALA A 142 15.02 -1.16 -0.27
C ALA A 142 13.70 -1.50 -0.95
N TYR A 143 13.31 -2.79 -1.00
CA TYR A 143 12.00 -3.20 -1.49
C TYR A 143 10.86 -2.63 -0.64
N LEU A 144 10.99 -2.61 0.69
CA LEU A 144 10.00 -1.98 1.57
C LEU A 144 9.82 -0.49 1.27
N ARG A 145 10.91 0.27 1.12
CA ARG A 145 10.85 1.70 0.77
C ARG A 145 10.19 1.95 -0.59
N ARG A 146 10.60 1.22 -1.63
CA ARG A 146 10.01 1.35 -2.98
C ARG A 146 8.53 0.96 -2.99
N THR A 147 8.14 0.00 -2.16
CA THR A 147 6.73 -0.36 -1.96
C THR A 147 5.98 0.83 -1.36
N SER A 148 6.50 1.43 -0.29
CA SER A 148 5.91 2.62 0.34
C SER A 148 5.78 3.79 -0.65
N GLU A 149 6.80 4.03 -1.48
CA GLU A 149 6.76 5.03 -2.55
C GLU A 149 5.61 4.74 -3.54
N SER A 150 5.51 3.51 -4.05
CA SER A 150 4.45 3.12 -4.99
C SER A 150 3.04 3.22 -4.38
N ILE A 151 2.87 2.87 -3.11
CA ILE A 151 1.62 3.07 -2.37
C ILE A 151 1.30 4.56 -2.24
N GLY A 152 2.32 5.39 -1.98
CA GLY A 152 2.20 6.84 -1.93
C GLY A 152 1.73 7.44 -3.26
N GLU A 153 2.21 6.94 -4.40
CA GLU A 153 1.73 7.37 -5.72
C GLU A 153 0.26 6.96 -5.96
N ALA A 154 -0.15 5.77 -5.51
CA ALA A 154 -1.56 5.38 -5.57
C ALA A 154 -2.45 6.33 -4.75
N ALA A 155 -2.02 6.71 -3.54
CA ALA A 155 -2.76 7.65 -2.70
C ALA A 155 -2.84 9.05 -3.33
N LYS A 156 -1.76 9.54 -3.95
CA LYS A 156 -1.74 10.81 -4.67
C LYS A 156 -2.75 10.84 -5.82
N GLU A 157 -2.84 9.76 -6.60
CA GLU A 157 -3.82 9.66 -7.69
C GLU A 157 -5.27 9.73 -7.15
N LEU A 158 -5.54 9.08 -6.02
CA LEU A 158 -6.85 9.14 -5.38
C LEU A 158 -7.15 10.53 -4.79
N HIS A 159 -6.16 11.24 -4.26
CA HIS A 159 -6.33 12.63 -3.84
C HIS A 159 -6.64 13.54 -5.02
N ALA A 160 -5.93 13.40 -6.14
CA ALA A 160 -6.25 14.13 -7.37
C ALA A 160 -7.67 13.79 -7.86
N HIS A 161 -8.09 12.53 -7.73
CA HIS A 161 -9.45 12.11 -8.02
C HIS A 161 -10.49 12.74 -7.07
N LEU A 162 -10.18 12.90 -5.78
CA LEU A 162 -11.03 13.62 -4.82
C LEU A 162 -11.18 15.10 -5.16
N ASP A 163 -10.13 15.75 -5.65
CA ASP A 163 -10.21 17.15 -6.07
C ASP A 163 -11.21 17.34 -7.21
N LEU A 164 -11.35 16.36 -8.12
CA LEU A 164 -12.38 16.39 -9.17
C LEU A 164 -13.80 16.41 -8.60
N HIS A 165 -14.07 15.78 -7.46
CA HIS A 165 -15.37 15.86 -6.77
C HIS A 165 -15.68 17.27 -6.26
N ARG A 166 -14.68 18.10 -6.00
CA ARG A 166 -14.89 19.51 -5.60
C ARG A 166 -15.34 20.37 -6.78
N PHE A 167 -14.93 20.02 -7.99
CA PHE A 167 -15.23 20.78 -9.21
C PHE A 167 -16.50 20.31 -9.93
N LEU A 168 -17.06 19.15 -9.55
CA LEU A 168 -18.32 18.64 -10.07
C LEU A 168 -19.42 18.85 -9.02
N PRO A 169 -20.43 19.70 -9.29
CA PRO A 169 -21.53 19.88 -8.35
C PRO A 169 -22.23 18.54 -8.13
N ALA A 170 -22.43 18.15 -6.87
CA ALA A 170 -23.34 17.09 -6.52
C ALA A 170 -24.68 17.37 -7.23
N PRO A 171 -25.31 16.39 -7.90
CA PRO A 171 -26.61 16.61 -8.50
C PRO A 171 -27.53 17.10 -7.38
N ALA A 172 -28.03 18.33 -7.51
CA ALA A 172 -29.07 18.85 -6.65
C ALA A 172 -30.12 17.74 -6.58
N GLN A 173 -30.35 17.20 -5.37
CA GLN A 173 -31.47 16.31 -5.14
C GLN A 173 -32.66 17.03 -5.77
N ARG A 174 -33.18 16.46 -6.86
CA ARG A 174 -34.40 16.95 -7.48
C ARG A 174 -35.41 16.82 -6.34
N ALA A 175 -35.70 17.94 -5.67
CA ALA A 175 -36.87 18.04 -4.84
C ALA A 175 -37.99 17.56 -5.75
N VAL A 176 -38.54 16.39 -5.42
CA VAL A 176 -39.74 15.89 -6.07
C VAL A 176 -40.71 17.03 -5.96
N ALA A 177 -41.00 17.69 -7.09
CA ALA A 177 -41.94 18.78 -7.13
C ALA A 177 -43.23 18.25 -6.51
N ALA A 178 -43.67 18.89 -5.42
CA ALA A 178 -44.93 18.55 -4.80
C ALA A 178 -46.00 18.52 -5.90
N PRO A 179 -46.88 17.50 -5.92
CA PRO A 179 -47.94 17.43 -6.92
C PRO A 179 -48.73 18.74 -6.90
N PRO A 180 -49.12 19.28 -8.08
CA PRO A 180 -49.81 20.56 -8.15
C PRO A 180 -51.10 20.50 -7.33
N SER A 181 -51.31 21.51 -6.48
CA SER A 181 -52.53 21.66 -5.70
C SER A 181 -53.75 21.69 -6.63
N PRO A 182 -54.85 20.97 -6.31
CA PRO A 182 -56.05 20.99 -7.14
C PRO A 182 -56.67 22.40 -7.17
N PRO A 183 -57.26 22.80 -8.32
CA PRO A 183 -57.79 24.15 -8.49
C PRO A 183 -58.96 24.44 -7.54
N PRO A 184 -59.15 25.70 -7.12
CA PRO A 184 -60.26 26.08 -6.27
C PRO A 184 -61.58 25.86 -7.03
N SER A 185 -62.41 24.99 -6.46
CA SER A 185 -63.75 24.69 -6.98
C SER A 185 -64.61 25.95 -6.92
N ALA A 186 -64.87 26.55 -8.07
CA ALA A 186 -65.86 27.60 -8.22
C ALA A 186 -67.26 27.00 -7.96
N ARG A 187 -67.82 27.25 -6.77
CA ARG A 187 -69.25 27.04 -6.53
C ARG A 187 -70.01 28.22 -7.10
N HIS A 188 -70.69 27.98 -8.21
CA HIS A 188 -71.77 28.81 -8.70
C HIS A 188 -73.09 28.41 -8.03
N ARG A 189 -73.81 29.47 -7.59
CA ARG A 189 -75.16 29.57 -7.02
C ARG A 189 -75.32 29.27 -5.54
#